data_AF-A0A1Q6A679-F1
#
_entry.id   AF-A0A1Q6A679-F1
#
_cell.length_a   1.000
_cell.length_b   1.000
_cell.length_c   1.000
_cell.angle_alpha   90.00
_cell.angle_beta   90.00
_cell.angle_gamma   90.00
#
_symmetry.space_group_name_H-M   'P 1'
#
loop_
_entity.id
_entity.type
_entity.pdbx_description
1 polymer ?
#
loop_
_entity_poly.entity_id
_entity_poly.type
_entity_poly.pdbx_seq_one_letter_code
_entity_poly.pdbx_strand_id
1 'polypeptide(L)'
;MKARILTTIQKIASGNHDCLVIEDLDQTVTVSNDEEPETLRDFIRSGFADLGIEIEFSGKGINERGVVIDIDEDRFEALNFDVNTLRFGQTVVKALQ
;
A
#
# COMPACT_ATOMS: atom_id res chain seq x y z
N MET A 1 -1.34 -4.73 -14.47
CA MET A 1 -1.65 -5.03 -13.05
C MET A 1 -1.08 -3.96 -12.11
N LYS A 2 0.23 -3.67 -12.16
CA LYS A 2 0.90 -2.65 -11.32
C LYS A 2 0.23 -1.27 -11.31
N ALA A 3 -0.13 -0.72 -12.47
CA ALA A 3 -0.82 0.57 -12.56
C ALA A 3 -2.12 0.62 -11.74
N ARG A 4 -2.88 -0.48 -11.70
CA ARG A 4 -4.13 -0.55 -10.92
C ARG A 4 -3.86 -0.52 -9.42
N ILE A 5 -2.79 -1.15 -8.95
CA ILE A 5 -2.38 -1.14 -7.55
C ILE A 5 -2.01 0.29 -7.14
N LEU A 6 -1.14 0.95 -7.88
CA LEU A 6 -0.73 2.34 -7.58
C LEU A 6 -1.92 3.30 -7.61
N THR A 7 -2.80 3.20 -8.61
CA THR A 7 -4.04 3.99 -8.63
C THR A 7 -4.91 3.73 -7.40
N THR A 8 -4.95 2.50 -6.90
CA THR A 8 -5.73 2.16 -5.70
C THR A 8 -5.07 2.73 -4.45
N ILE A 9 -3.75 2.63 -4.32
CA ILE A 9 -2.98 3.22 -3.21
C ILE A 9 -3.21 4.74 -3.14
N GLN A 10 -3.15 5.43 -4.28
CA GLN A 10 -3.45 6.87 -4.34
C GLN A 10 -4.90 7.19 -3.95
N LYS A 11 -5.86 6.33 -4.33
CA LYS A 11 -7.25 6.49 -3.90
C LYS A 11 -7.42 6.26 -2.39
N ILE A 12 -6.64 5.36 -1.80
CA ILE A 12 -6.64 5.14 -0.35
C ILE A 12 -6.07 6.37 0.36
N ALA A 13 -4.91 6.87 -0.08
CA ALA A 13 -4.28 8.06 0.48
C ALA A 13 -5.16 9.32 0.39
N SER A 14 -5.97 9.41 -0.67
CA SER A 14 -6.92 10.53 -0.88
C SER A 14 -8.32 10.31 -0.32
N GLY A 15 -8.58 9.18 0.36
CA GLY A 15 -9.86 8.92 1.05
C GLY A 15 -11.00 8.47 0.15
N ASN A 16 -10.68 8.16 -1.11
CA ASN A 16 -11.63 7.68 -2.11
C ASN A 16 -11.72 6.14 -2.15
N HIS A 17 -10.97 5.45 -1.29
CA HIS A 17 -10.98 4.01 -1.16
C HIS A 17 -10.52 3.56 0.22
N ASP A 18 -11.11 2.49 0.75
CA ASP A 18 -10.82 2.09 2.13
C ASP A 18 -9.63 1.13 2.23
N CYS A 19 -9.45 0.24 1.25
CA CYS A 19 -8.53 -0.87 1.36
C CYS A 19 -8.17 -1.47 0.00
N LEU A 20 -6.90 -1.81 -0.17
CA LEU A 20 -6.39 -2.62 -1.29
C LEU A 20 -6.58 -4.10 -0.96
N VAL A 21 -7.26 -4.85 -1.82
CA VAL A 21 -7.44 -6.30 -1.67
C VAL A 21 -6.56 -7.01 -2.69
N ILE A 22 -5.71 -7.91 -2.21
CA ILE A 22 -4.73 -8.65 -3.01
C ILE A 22 -4.95 -10.14 -2.78
N GLU A 23 -4.89 -10.93 -3.85
CA GLU A 23 -5.03 -12.39 -3.74
C GLU A 23 -3.82 -12.99 -3.05
N ASP A 24 -2.62 -12.63 -3.50
CA ASP A 24 -1.35 -13.18 -3.02
C ASP A 24 -0.28 -12.08 -2.89
N LEU A 25 0.13 -11.75 -1.67
CA LEU A 25 1.18 -10.76 -1.40
C LEU A 25 2.59 -11.26 -1.75
N ASP A 26 2.80 -12.57 -1.77
CA ASP A 26 4.08 -13.20 -2.10
C ASP A 26 4.25 -13.38 -3.63
N GLN A 27 3.21 -13.07 -4.40
CA GLN A 27 3.29 -13.06 -5.86
C GLN A 27 4.38 -12.09 -6.34
N THR A 28 5.31 -12.61 -7.13
CA THR A 28 6.35 -11.80 -7.77
C THR A 28 5.80 -11.05 -8.97
N VAL A 29 6.18 -9.79 -9.11
CA VAL A 29 5.79 -8.93 -10.22
C VAL A 29 6.99 -8.26 -10.85
N THR A 30 7.13 -8.37 -12.17
CA THR A 30 8.16 -7.65 -12.94
C THR A 30 7.58 -6.35 -13.49
N VAL A 31 8.27 -5.21 -13.31
CA VAL A 31 7.86 -3.92 -13.90
C VAL A 31 8.23 -3.90 -15.38
N SER A 32 9.39 -4.47 -15.68
CA SER A 32 10.04 -4.50 -16.99
C SER A 32 10.74 -5.85 -17.17
N ASN A 33 11.04 -6.26 -18.40
CA ASN A 33 11.69 -7.55 -18.68
C ASN A 33 13.16 -7.62 -18.18
N ASP A 34 13.74 -6.50 -17.76
CA ASP A 34 15.15 -6.38 -17.37
C ASP A 34 15.35 -6.08 -15.87
N GLU A 35 14.28 -6.05 -15.06
CA GLU A 35 14.34 -5.77 -13.62
C GLU A 35 14.14 -7.04 -12.79
N GLU A 36 14.74 -7.06 -11.61
CA GLU A 36 14.56 -8.16 -10.67
C GLU A 36 13.08 -8.26 -10.21
N PRO A 37 12.54 -9.48 -10.07
CA PRO A 37 11.18 -9.66 -9.58
C PRO A 37 11.06 -9.19 -8.13
N GLU A 38 10.21 -8.19 -7.89
CA GLU A 38 9.82 -7.77 -6.55
C GLU A 38 8.53 -8.50 -6.14
N THR A 39 8.32 -8.72 -4.84
CA THR A 39 7.03 -9.25 -4.36
C THR A 39 5.96 -8.16 -4.39
N LEU A 40 4.68 -8.53 -4.53
CA LEU A 40 3.58 -7.59 -4.38
C LEU A 40 3.64 -6.87 -3.02
N ARG A 41 4.05 -7.57 -1.96
CA ARG A 41 4.28 -7.01 -0.64
C ARG A 41 5.25 -5.82 -0.70
N ASP A 42 6.41 -6.02 -1.33
CA ASP A 42 7.44 -4.98 -1.43
C ASP A 42 7.01 -3.85 -2.36
N PHE A 43 6.36 -4.17 -3.48
CA PHE A 43 5.82 -3.17 -4.40
C PHE A 43 4.77 -2.27 -3.73
N ILE A 44 3.86 -2.85 -2.95
CA ILE A 44 2.82 -2.13 -2.24
C ILE A 44 3.45 -1.27 -1.13
N ARG A 45 4.39 -1.82 -0.35
CA ARG A 45 5.11 -1.07 0.68
C ARG A 45 5.79 0.17 0.08
N SER A 46 6.52 0.00 -1.02
CA SER A 46 7.18 1.11 -1.73
C SER A 46 6.17 2.12 -2.25
N GLY A 47 5.04 1.69 -2.82
CA GLY A 47 3.99 2.59 -3.32
C GLY A 47 3.32 3.43 -2.22
N PHE A 48 3.14 2.89 -1.01
CA PHE A 48 2.67 3.67 0.13
C PHE A 48 3.75 4.62 0.65
N ALA A 49 5.00 4.14 0.77
CA ALA A 49 6.14 4.95 1.19
C ALA A 49 6.38 6.14 0.26
N ASP A 50 6.10 5.99 -1.04
CA ASP A 50 6.20 7.07 -2.03
C ASP A 50 5.21 8.23 -1.77
N LEU A 51 4.10 7.94 -1.09
CA LEU A 51 3.11 8.94 -0.66
C LEU A 51 3.35 9.41 0.77
N GLY A 52 4.40 8.94 1.45
CA GLY A 52 4.66 9.25 2.85
C GLY A 52 3.85 8.41 3.83
N ILE A 53 3.38 7.23 3.43
CA ILE A 53 2.64 6.32 4.31
C ILE A 53 3.52 5.12 4.58
N GLU A 54 3.87 4.89 5.84
CA GLU A 54 4.59 3.68 6.23
C GLU A 54 3.57 2.62 6.65
N ILE A 55 3.67 1.43 6.05
CA ILE A 55 2.80 0.30 6.35
C ILE A 55 3.60 -0.91 6.79
N GLU A 56 3.04 -1.67 7.72
CA GLU A 56 3.59 -2.94 8.18
C GLU A 56 2.61 -4.07 7.91
N PHE A 57 3.13 -5.21 7.45
CA PHE A 57 2.33 -6.40 7.22
C PHE A 57 2.36 -7.29 8.46
N SER A 58 1.18 -7.69 8.92
CA SER A 58 1.04 -8.59 10.06
C SER A 58 -0.03 -9.63 9.80
N GLY A 59 0.13 -10.81 10.42
CA GLY A 59 -0.74 -11.97 10.19
C GLY A 59 -0.12 -13.00 9.24
N LYS A 60 -0.92 -14.00 8.84
CA LYS A 60 -0.56 -15.07 7.89
C LYS A 60 -1.81 -15.53 7.14
N GLY A 61 -1.67 -15.83 5.85
CA GLY A 61 -2.78 -16.27 4.97
C GLY A 61 -3.92 -15.25 4.96
N ILE A 62 -5.16 -15.72 5.12
CA ILE A 62 -6.37 -14.88 5.13
C ILE A 62 -6.38 -13.79 6.21
N ASN A 63 -5.50 -13.90 7.21
CA ASN A 63 -5.37 -12.91 8.27
C ASN A 63 -4.24 -11.91 8.01
N GLU A 64 -3.48 -12.05 6.92
CA GLU A 64 -2.42 -11.10 6.57
C GLU A 64 -3.01 -9.77 6.11
N ARG A 65 -2.56 -8.70 6.77
CA ARG A 65 -3.07 -7.34 6.59
C ARG A 65 -1.91 -6.35 6.63
N GLY A 66 -1.97 -5.35 5.76
CA GLY A 66 -1.12 -4.17 5.84
C GLY A 66 -1.79 -3.09 6.66
N VAL A 67 -1.13 -2.63 7.72
CA VAL A 67 -1.61 -1.58 8.61
C VAL A 67 -0.71 -0.35 8.54
N VAL A 68 -1.28 0.84 8.62
CA VAL A 68 -0.51 2.10 8.70
C VAL A 68 0.21 2.15 10.04
N ILE A 69 1.52 2.27 10.01
CA ILE A 69 2.37 2.44 11.19
C ILE A 69 2.96 3.84 11.31
N ASP A 70 3.08 4.56 10.20
CA ASP A 70 3.50 5.96 10.19
C ASP A 70 2.90 6.76 9.03
N ILE A 71 2.79 8.07 9.22
CA ILE A 71 2.33 9.03 8.20
C ILE A 71 3.25 10.25 8.26
N ASP A 72 3.96 10.49 7.17
CA ASP A 72 4.75 11.69 6.92
C ASP A 72 3.82 12.84 6.53
N GLU A 73 3.47 13.66 7.53
CA GLU A 73 2.58 14.82 7.36
C GLU A 73 3.14 15.85 6.37
N ASP A 74 4.47 16.06 6.33
CA ASP A 74 5.10 17.00 5.41
C ASP A 74 4.89 16.55 3.95
N ARG A 75 5.00 15.24 3.70
CA ARG A 75 4.79 14.66 2.38
C ARG A 75 3.32 14.63 1.98
N PHE A 76 2.41 14.45 2.94
CA PHE A 76 0.96 14.59 2.73
C PHE A 76 0.58 16.01 2.34
N GLU A 77 1.08 17.00 3.06
CA GLU A 77 0.84 18.42 2.77
C GLU A 77 1.40 18.79 1.39
N ALA A 78 2.61 18.35 1.06
CA ALA A 78 3.22 18.56 -0.26
C ALA A 78 2.39 17.98 -1.42
N LEU A 79 1.65 16.90 -1.17
CA LEU A 79 0.77 16.25 -2.14
C LEU A 79 -0.68 16.78 -2.10
N ASN A 80 -0.98 17.76 -1.24
CA ASN A 80 -2.34 18.25 -0.95
C ASN A 80 -3.31 17.13 -0.53
N PHE A 81 -2.85 16.15 0.23
CA PHE A 81 -3.70 15.14 0.85
C PHE A 81 -4.14 15.58 2.24
N ASP A 82 -5.37 15.20 2.63
CA ASP A 82 -5.87 15.45 3.96
C ASP A 82 -5.29 14.42 4.93
N VAL A 83 -4.52 14.89 5.92
CA VAL A 83 -3.91 14.07 6.98
C VAL A 83 -4.95 13.29 7.80
N ASN A 84 -6.21 13.73 7.83
CA ASN A 84 -7.29 13.04 8.56
C ASN A 84 -7.86 11.83 7.82
N THR A 85 -7.42 11.60 6.58
CA THR A 85 -7.88 10.52 5.72
C THR A 85 -7.47 9.15 6.25
N LEU A 86 -6.24 9.06 6.77
CA LEU A 86 -5.65 7.84 7.28
C LEU A 86 -5.38 7.95 8.78
N ARG A 87 -5.42 6.81 9.46
CA ARG A 87 -5.11 6.72 10.89
C ARG A 87 -4.09 5.64 11.15
N PHE A 88 -3.26 5.87 12.16
CA PHE A 88 -2.40 4.84 12.72
C PHE A 88 -3.19 3.58 13.10
N GLY A 89 -2.67 2.42 12.73
CA GLY A 89 -3.31 1.12 12.90
C GLY A 89 -4.44 0.81 11.90
N GLN A 90 -4.76 1.72 10.98
CA GLN A 90 -5.77 1.47 9.95
C GLN A 90 -5.29 0.37 9.00
N THR A 91 -6.14 -0.63 8.76
CA THR A 91 -5.89 -1.64 7.74
C THR A 91 -6.14 -1.06 6.36
N VAL A 92 -5.09 -0.96 5.55
CA VAL A 92 -5.12 -0.44 4.17
C VAL A 92 -4.84 -1.52 3.12
N VAL A 93 -4.37 -2.70 3.54
CA VAL A 93 -4.18 -3.86 2.67
C VAL A 93 -4.78 -5.11 3.30
N LYS A 94 -5.47 -5.93 2.51
CA LYS A 94 -5.95 -7.26 2.91
C LYS A 94 -5.50 -8.31 1.89
N ALA A 95 -4.82 -9.33 2.37
CA ALA A 95 -4.55 -10.54 1.59
C ALA A 95 -5.76 -11.48 1.64
N LEU A 96 -6.02 -12.20 0.55
CA LEU A 96 -7.04 -13.25 0.48
C LEU A 96 -6.44 -14.67 0.57
N GLN A 97 -5.12 -14.78 0.67
CA GLN A 97 -4.31 -16.00 0.66
C GLN A 97 -4.84 -17.15 1.53
#